data_AF-A0A2E0G7B0-F1
#
_entry.id   AF-A0A2E0G7B0-F1
#
_cell.length_a   1.000
_cell.length_b   1.000
_cell.length_c   1.000
_cell.angle_alpha   90.00
_cell.angle_beta   90.00
_cell.angle_gamma   90.00
#
_symmetry.space_group_name_H-M   'P 1'
#
loop_
_entity.id
_entity.type
_entity.pdbx_description
1 polymer ?
#
loop_
_entity_poly.entity_id
_entity_poly.type
_entity_poly.pdbx_seq_one_letter_code
_entity_poly.pdbx_strand_id
1 'polypeptide(L)'
;MIRNKAQEGVFIGLFALGVLVAISLAVSFMGNRVTDLLQIQGQVMAGKQSYWLSYSGVEIAATNRFASIAAGTNTYSLSNGSISVLGETSADKFNGANRTNIITSTGSISDGVRNIKYTLGTSSEYALFFDGGAGDYVDIGNINGKMEMVVDDDTQAITYVDGGAQADYSISLWLKPDYAAMNDDYAFFFSSNNCGDAGHSDCNNERGIVIGLRKDNSYLRIWHSDGEVDYNQALSADAWHHVVYTRSAANPGAGEGKIYLNGALLGTDNLDNSWFKSAAEGELWHLGADIDAGPTKSENYAGCMDEVAIWRAVLGLSDVQTLYIQGKSFDIATHMSTNLVAYWDFDNTSNDGSGNGFSSTVTGAIYTGY
;
A
#
# COMPACT_ATOMS: atom_id res chain seq x y z
N MET A 1 3.67 82.78 -69.36
CA MET A 1 4.37 81.61 -68.79
C MET A 1 4.59 81.91 -67.30
N ILE A 2 4.52 80.93 -66.39
CA ILE A 2 4.49 81.08 -64.89
C ILE A 2 3.06 81.18 -64.30
N ARG A 3 2.26 80.12 -64.40
CA ARG A 3 1.10 79.90 -63.50
C ARG A 3 0.74 78.42 -63.25
N ASN A 4 1.31 77.48 -64.02
CA ASN A 4 1.04 76.04 -63.87
C ASN A 4 1.96 75.33 -62.85
N LYS A 5 3.18 75.83 -62.59
CA LYS A 5 4.14 75.18 -61.67
C LYS A 5 3.71 75.19 -60.20
N ALA A 6 2.95 76.21 -59.77
CA ALA A 6 2.47 76.31 -58.40
C ALA A 6 1.32 75.33 -58.10
N GLN A 7 0.44 75.08 -59.07
CA GLN A 7 -0.64 74.09 -58.95
C GLN A 7 -0.06 72.66 -58.95
N GLU A 8 0.92 72.36 -59.80
CA GLU A 8 1.64 71.07 -59.80
C GLU A 8 2.32 70.79 -58.44
N GLY A 9 2.96 71.79 -57.82
CA GLY A 9 3.57 71.65 -56.50
C GLY A 9 2.59 71.36 -55.36
N VAL A 10 1.37 71.91 -55.42
CA VAL A 10 0.30 71.64 -54.44
C VAL A 10 -0.24 70.21 -54.58
N PHE A 11 -0.43 69.72 -55.81
CA PHE A 11 -0.86 68.34 -56.05
C PHE A 11 0.21 67.33 -55.61
N ILE A 12 1.49 67.61 -55.86
CA ILE A 12 2.61 66.78 -55.40
C ILE A 12 2.69 66.79 -53.87
N GLY A 13 2.51 67.94 -53.21
CA GLY A 13 2.50 68.06 -51.75
C GLY A 13 1.34 67.33 -51.08
N LEU A 14 0.13 67.43 -51.65
CA LEU A 14 -1.06 66.69 -51.17
C LEU A 14 -0.92 65.19 -51.40
N PHE A 15 -0.37 64.77 -52.54
CA PHE A 15 -0.06 63.36 -52.80
C PHE A 15 0.99 62.82 -51.82
N ALA A 16 2.08 63.56 -51.59
CA ALA A 16 3.11 63.18 -50.63
C ALA A 16 2.56 63.07 -49.20
N LEU A 17 1.69 64.00 -48.79
CA LEU A 17 1.03 63.94 -47.48
C LEU A 17 0.07 62.75 -47.38
N GLY A 18 -0.72 62.48 -48.43
CA GLY A 18 -1.60 61.32 -48.49
C GLY A 18 -0.84 59.99 -48.41
N VAL A 19 0.30 59.89 -49.09
CA VAL A 19 1.20 58.73 -49.02
C VAL A 19 1.81 58.58 -47.62
N LEU A 20 2.25 59.68 -46.99
CA LEU A 20 2.81 59.64 -45.63
C LEU A 20 1.77 59.15 -44.60
N VAL A 21 0.52 59.62 -44.70
CA VAL A 21 -0.59 59.19 -43.83
C VAL A 21 -0.96 57.73 -44.10
N ALA A 22 -0.98 57.30 -45.36
CA ALA A 22 -1.24 55.90 -45.70
C ALA A 22 -0.14 54.97 -45.16
N ILE A 23 1.13 55.37 -45.27
CA ILE A 23 2.27 54.61 -44.72
C ILE A 23 2.21 54.59 -43.19
N SER A 24 1.91 55.71 -42.52
CA SER A 24 1.85 55.73 -41.06
C SER A 24 0.70 54.87 -40.51
N LEU A 25 -0.45 54.87 -41.17
CA LEU A 25 -1.57 53.96 -40.86
C LEU A 25 -1.19 52.50 -41.10
N ALA A 26 -0.53 52.19 -42.21
CA ALA A 26 -0.08 50.84 -42.53
C ALA A 26 0.98 50.33 -41.52
N VAL A 27 1.95 51.17 -41.16
CA VAL A 27 2.98 50.84 -40.14
C VAL A 27 2.34 50.65 -38.77
N SER A 28 1.38 51.49 -38.38
CA SER A 28 0.65 51.35 -37.11
C SER A 28 -0.17 50.06 -37.08
N PHE A 29 -0.88 49.76 -38.17
CA PHE A 29 -1.66 48.51 -38.31
C PHE A 29 -0.75 47.28 -38.27
N MET A 30 0.37 47.29 -39.00
CA MET A 30 1.35 46.21 -38.98
C MET A 30 2.04 46.07 -37.62
N GLY A 31 2.34 47.18 -36.94
CA GLY A 31 2.91 47.19 -35.60
C GLY A 31 1.99 46.51 -34.58
N ASN A 32 0.72 46.90 -34.56
CA ASN A 32 -0.29 46.25 -33.71
C ASN A 32 -0.44 44.77 -34.07
N ARG A 33 -0.45 44.42 -35.36
CA ARG A 33 -0.56 43.03 -35.81
C ARG A 33 0.63 42.17 -35.37
N VAL A 34 1.85 42.71 -35.40
CA VAL A 34 3.05 42.02 -34.92
C VAL A 34 2.97 41.81 -33.41
N THR A 35 2.56 42.84 -32.65
CA THR A 35 2.37 42.71 -31.20
C THR A 35 1.31 41.65 -30.85
N ASP A 36 0.17 41.64 -31.53
CA ASP A 36 -0.88 40.63 -31.34
C ASP A 36 -0.37 39.21 -31.66
N LEU A 37 0.40 39.06 -32.74
CA LEU A 37 0.99 37.77 -33.11
C LEU A 37 2.01 37.29 -32.07
N LEU A 38 2.84 38.18 -31.54
CA LEU A 38 3.80 37.87 -30.47
C LEU A 38 3.10 37.48 -29.17
N GLN A 39 2.01 38.16 -28.82
CA GLN A 39 1.20 37.81 -27.64
C GLN A 39 0.57 36.42 -27.79
N ILE A 40 -0.03 36.11 -28.94
CA ILE A 40 -0.62 34.78 -29.20
C ILE A 40 0.46 33.69 -29.13
N GLN A 41 1.64 33.92 -29.72
CA GLN A 41 2.75 32.98 -29.64
C GLN A 41 3.19 32.76 -28.18
N GLY A 42 3.31 33.82 -27.39
CA GLY A 42 3.63 33.73 -25.98
C GLY A 42 2.62 32.87 -25.20
N GLN A 43 1.33 33.09 -25.44
CA GLN A 43 0.26 32.31 -24.80
C GLN A 43 0.31 30.82 -25.15
N VAL A 44 0.59 30.49 -26.42
CA VAL A 44 0.74 29.11 -26.88
C VAL A 44 1.99 28.46 -26.28
N MET A 45 3.10 29.19 -26.16
CA MET A 45 4.33 28.67 -25.57
C MET A 45 4.18 28.39 -24.08
N ALA A 46 3.55 29.30 -23.31
CA ALA A 46 3.25 29.07 -21.90
C ALA A 46 2.32 27.85 -21.70
N GLY A 47 1.30 27.70 -22.56
CA GLY A 47 0.39 26.56 -22.52
C GLY A 47 1.10 25.23 -22.84
N LYS A 48 1.95 25.20 -23.88
CA LYS A 48 2.75 24.02 -24.22
C LYS A 48 3.75 23.68 -23.12
N GLN A 49 4.41 24.67 -22.52
CA GLN A 49 5.35 24.44 -21.42
C GLN A 49 4.64 23.88 -20.19
N SER A 50 3.53 24.49 -19.76
CA SER A 50 2.71 23.96 -18.67
C SER A 50 2.23 22.53 -18.98
N TYR A 51 1.81 22.25 -20.22
CA TYR A 51 1.43 20.91 -20.65
C TYR A 51 2.60 19.91 -20.58
N TRP A 52 3.79 20.25 -21.09
CA TRP A 52 4.97 19.39 -21.00
C TRP A 52 5.40 19.14 -19.56
N LEU A 53 5.41 20.18 -18.72
CA LEU A 53 5.71 20.06 -17.29
C LEU A 53 4.66 19.19 -16.57
N SER A 54 3.39 19.35 -16.90
CA SER A 54 2.30 18.51 -16.38
C SER A 54 2.35 17.08 -16.89
N TYR A 55 2.70 16.82 -18.15
CA TYR A 55 2.66 15.47 -18.70
C TYR A 55 3.96 14.72 -18.40
N SER A 56 5.11 15.25 -18.84
CA SER A 56 6.41 14.59 -18.63
C SER A 56 6.95 14.73 -17.21
N GLY A 57 6.67 15.85 -16.51
CA GLY A 57 7.13 16.03 -15.13
C GLY A 57 6.32 15.21 -14.13
N VAL A 58 5.05 14.95 -14.42
CA VAL A 58 4.22 14.03 -13.64
C VAL A 58 4.59 12.60 -13.98
N GLU A 59 4.70 12.20 -15.25
CA GLU A 59 4.99 10.81 -15.65
C GLU A 59 6.38 10.33 -15.20
N ILE A 60 7.42 11.18 -15.24
CA ILE A 60 8.80 10.80 -14.86
C ILE A 60 9.02 10.77 -13.32
N ALA A 61 8.13 11.41 -12.56
CA ALA A 61 8.20 11.44 -11.09
C ALA A 61 6.99 10.80 -10.37
N ALA A 62 6.04 10.24 -11.12
CA ALA A 62 4.84 9.57 -10.62
C ALA A 62 5.18 8.15 -10.14
N THR A 63 5.17 7.99 -8.81
CA THR A 63 4.00 7.49 -8.07
C THR A 63 4.44 7.46 -6.61
N ASN A 64 5.59 6.84 -6.33
CA ASN A 64 6.14 6.75 -4.97
C ASN A 64 6.72 8.09 -4.47
N ARG A 65 7.37 8.89 -5.34
CA ARG A 65 8.03 10.14 -4.92
C ARG A 65 7.08 11.27 -4.53
N PHE A 66 5.92 11.37 -5.18
CA PHE A 66 4.89 12.36 -4.82
C PHE A 66 3.91 11.83 -3.77
N ALA A 67 3.67 10.53 -3.71
CA ALA A 67 2.88 9.94 -2.65
C ALA A 67 3.60 10.01 -1.28
N SER A 68 4.94 9.96 -1.26
CA SER A 68 5.78 10.15 -0.06
C SER A 68 6.06 11.62 0.30
N ILE A 69 5.59 12.60 -0.48
CA ILE A 69 5.78 14.02 -0.16
C ILE A 69 4.79 14.38 0.95
N ALA A 70 5.34 14.71 2.12
CA ALA A 70 4.61 15.02 3.34
C ALA A 70 3.45 16.01 3.11
N ALA A 71 2.39 15.85 3.93
CA ALA A 71 1.20 16.68 3.94
C ALA A 71 1.52 18.18 3.81
N GLY A 72 0.72 18.90 3.03
CA GLY A 72 0.89 20.33 2.78
C GLY A 72 1.31 20.66 1.35
N THR A 73 1.61 21.94 1.12
CA THR A 73 1.95 22.47 -0.20
C THR A 73 3.46 22.46 -0.41
N ASN A 74 3.94 21.63 -1.32
CA ASN A 74 5.35 21.64 -1.76
C ASN A 74 5.43 22.27 -3.14
N THR A 75 6.35 23.21 -3.35
CA THR A 75 6.47 23.95 -4.61
C THR A 75 7.90 23.89 -5.15
N TYR A 76 8.03 23.49 -6.41
CA TYR A 76 9.29 23.39 -7.14
C TYR A 76 9.32 24.50 -8.19
N SER A 77 10.22 25.46 -8.00
CA SER A 77 10.36 26.60 -8.91
C SER A 77 11.25 26.24 -10.11
N LEU A 78 10.81 26.66 -11.29
CA LEU A 78 11.52 26.54 -12.56
C LEU A 78 11.73 27.94 -13.12
N SER A 79 12.67 28.08 -14.07
CA SER A 79 13.05 29.40 -14.62
C SER A 79 11.87 30.24 -15.14
N ASN A 80 10.75 29.62 -15.53
CA ASN A 80 9.55 30.27 -16.07
C ASN A 80 8.26 29.55 -15.62
N GLY A 81 8.22 29.02 -14.41
CA GLY A 81 7.05 28.26 -13.95
C GLY A 81 7.27 27.59 -12.61
N SER A 82 6.30 26.81 -12.17
CA SER A 82 6.41 25.98 -10.97
C SER A 82 5.59 24.71 -11.07
N ILE A 83 5.96 23.72 -10.28
CA ILE A 83 5.11 22.55 -9.99
C ILE A 83 4.79 22.62 -8.50
N SER A 84 3.51 22.66 -8.16
CA SER A 84 3.04 22.58 -6.78
C SER A 84 2.28 21.27 -6.57
N VAL A 85 2.58 20.58 -5.48
CA VAL A 85 1.80 19.44 -5.01
C VAL A 85 1.17 19.81 -3.69
N LEU A 86 -0.11 19.47 -3.55
CA LEU A 86 -0.88 19.67 -2.33
C LEU A 86 -1.34 18.29 -1.85
N GLY A 87 -0.83 17.90 -0.67
CA GLY A 87 -1.41 16.83 0.13
C GLY A 87 -2.38 17.41 1.15
N GLU A 88 -3.64 17.03 1.04
CA GLU A 88 -4.71 17.33 1.99
C GLU A 88 -5.03 16.07 2.81
N THR A 89 -5.79 16.21 3.89
CA THR A 89 -6.28 15.03 4.61
C THR A 89 -7.29 14.29 3.74
N SER A 90 -7.02 13.02 3.44
CA SER A 90 -7.92 12.13 2.72
C SER A 90 -8.05 10.79 3.45
N ALA A 91 -9.14 10.07 3.20
CA ALA A 91 -9.38 8.75 3.80
C ALA A 91 -8.38 7.69 3.28
N ASP A 92 -8.00 7.81 2.01
CA ASP A 92 -7.00 6.98 1.34
C ASP A 92 -5.60 7.54 1.53
N LYS A 93 -5.04 7.25 2.70
CA LYS A 93 -3.66 7.58 3.02
C LYS A 93 -2.69 6.81 2.12
N PHE A 94 -1.43 7.23 2.08
CA PHE A 94 -0.33 6.49 1.47
C PHE A 94 0.71 6.17 2.54
N ASN A 95 0.93 4.89 2.81
CA ASN A 95 1.77 4.39 3.90
C ASN A 95 1.44 5.11 5.23
N GLY A 96 0.15 5.17 5.59
CA GLY A 96 -0.32 5.80 6.83
C GLY A 96 -0.31 7.33 6.87
N ALA A 97 0.27 8.00 5.87
CA ALA A 97 0.36 9.45 5.80
C ALA A 97 -0.62 10.06 4.77
N ASN A 98 -0.92 11.36 4.92
CA ASN A 98 -1.66 12.07 3.87
C ASN A 98 -0.85 12.04 2.57
N ARG A 99 -1.50 11.65 1.47
CA ARG A 99 -0.90 11.58 0.14
C ARG A 99 -1.03 12.90 -0.61
N THR A 100 -0.36 13.01 -1.76
CA THR A 100 -0.66 14.06 -2.73
C THR A 100 -2.08 13.85 -3.32
N ASN A 101 -2.93 14.88 -3.22
CA ASN A 101 -4.27 14.88 -3.81
C ASN A 101 -4.32 15.72 -5.09
N ILE A 102 -3.52 16.79 -5.15
CA ILE A 102 -3.57 17.75 -6.25
C ILE A 102 -2.17 18.09 -6.71
N ILE A 103 -1.97 18.09 -8.03
CA ILE A 103 -0.77 18.59 -8.69
C ILE A 103 -1.17 19.79 -9.56
N THR A 104 -0.50 20.92 -9.37
CA THR A 104 -0.67 22.12 -10.19
C THR A 104 0.64 22.47 -10.88
N SER A 105 0.66 22.49 -12.20
CA SER A 105 1.77 23.03 -12.97
C SER A 105 1.44 24.44 -13.44
N THR A 106 2.39 25.36 -13.29
CA THR A 106 2.30 26.72 -13.80
C THR A 106 3.40 26.99 -14.82
N GLY A 107 3.06 27.65 -15.91
CA GLY A 107 3.98 28.19 -16.91
C GLY A 107 3.74 29.68 -17.09
N SER A 108 4.80 30.47 -17.02
CA SER A 108 4.75 31.92 -17.01
C SER A 108 5.60 32.52 -18.12
N ILE A 109 5.07 33.55 -18.76
CA ILE A 109 5.79 34.45 -19.67
C ILE A 109 5.57 35.90 -19.19
N SER A 110 6.24 36.87 -19.80
CA SER A 110 6.13 38.29 -19.42
C SER A 110 4.69 38.82 -19.35
N ASP A 111 3.80 38.27 -20.17
CA ASP A 111 2.45 38.80 -20.41
C ASP A 111 1.35 37.89 -19.83
N GLY A 112 1.70 36.86 -19.06
CA GLY A 112 0.71 36.03 -18.38
C GLY A 112 1.17 34.67 -17.88
N VAL A 113 0.29 34.03 -17.10
CA VAL A 113 0.48 32.72 -16.47
C VAL A 113 -0.54 31.72 -17.02
N ARG A 114 -0.15 30.45 -17.13
CA ARG A 114 -1.01 29.30 -17.47
C ARG A 114 -0.88 28.25 -16.38
N ASN A 115 -2.02 27.74 -15.92
CA ASN A 115 -2.08 26.73 -14.87
C ASN A 115 -2.81 25.50 -15.38
N ILE A 116 -2.25 24.31 -15.12
CA ILE A 116 -2.92 23.02 -15.29
C ILE A 116 -3.01 22.37 -13.92
N LYS A 117 -4.22 21.99 -13.52
CA LYS A 117 -4.51 21.30 -12.27
C LYS A 117 -4.93 19.86 -12.57
N TYR A 118 -4.24 18.91 -11.95
CA TYR A 118 -4.62 17.51 -11.91
C TYR A 118 -5.02 17.14 -10.48
N THR A 119 -6.23 16.61 -10.31
CA THR A 119 -6.70 16.07 -9.03
C THR A 119 -6.64 14.55 -9.13
N LEU A 120 -5.91 13.90 -8.22
CA LEU A 120 -5.84 12.45 -8.14
C LEU A 120 -7.17 11.91 -7.61
N GLY A 121 -7.67 10.83 -8.22
CA GLY A 121 -8.83 10.09 -7.72
C GLY A 121 -8.56 9.47 -6.34
N THR A 122 -9.61 8.92 -5.72
CA THR A 122 -9.47 8.14 -4.49
C THR A 122 -9.10 6.69 -4.79
N SER A 123 -8.39 6.03 -3.88
CA SER A 123 -8.18 4.59 -3.97
C SER A 123 -9.50 3.83 -3.85
N SER A 124 -9.62 2.73 -4.58
CA SER A 124 -10.69 1.75 -4.40
C SER A 124 -10.25 0.53 -3.58
N GLU A 125 -8.93 0.31 -3.48
CA GLU A 125 -8.32 -0.79 -2.75
C GLU A 125 -7.52 -0.22 -1.57
N TYR A 126 -7.59 -0.87 -0.42
CA TYR A 126 -6.93 -0.45 0.81
C TYR A 126 -6.25 -1.62 1.49
N ALA A 127 -5.23 -1.31 2.28
CA ALA A 127 -4.55 -2.24 3.16
C ALA A 127 -4.44 -1.62 4.55
N LEU A 128 -4.09 -2.41 5.56
CA LEU A 128 -3.65 -1.88 6.85
C LEU A 128 -2.18 -1.49 6.79
N PHE A 129 -1.86 -0.29 7.25
CA PHE A 129 -0.50 0.19 7.48
C PHE A 129 -0.16 0.16 8.96
N PHE A 130 0.98 -0.46 9.27
CA PHE A 130 1.58 -0.57 10.60
C PHE A 130 2.86 0.26 10.63
N ASP A 131 3.00 1.14 11.62
CA ASP A 131 4.13 2.07 11.73
C ASP A 131 5.36 1.51 12.46
N GLY A 132 5.30 0.26 12.93
CA GLY A 132 6.35 -0.43 13.69
C GLY A 132 6.33 -0.12 15.19
N GLY A 133 5.45 0.77 15.65
CA GLY A 133 5.22 1.07 17.07
C GLY A 133 4.34 0.02 17.76
N ALA A 134 4.39 -0.02 19.09
CA ALA A 134 3.62 -0.96 19.91
C ALA A 134 2.09 -0.71 19.95
N GLY A 135 1.61 0.32 19.24
CA GLY A 135 0.21 0.72 19.22
C GLY A 135 -0.62 0.06 18.11
N ASP A 136 0.04 -0.55 17.12
CA ASP A 136 -0.58 -0.99 15.87
C ASP A 136 -0.74 -2.51 15.86
N TYR A 137 -1.97 -3.00 15.98
CA TYR A 137 -2.28 -4.43 15.92
C TYR A 137 -3.74 -4.68 15.54
N VAL A 138 -4.04 -5.92 15.17
CA VAL A 138 -5.41 -6.38 14.92
C VAL A 138 -5.72 -7.56 15.83
N ASP A 139 -6.79 -7.47 16.61
CA ASP A 139 -7.32 -8.58 17.38
C ASP A 139 -8.24 -9.43 16.49
N ILE A 140 -7.88 -10.71 16.36
CA ILE A 140 -8.64 -11.73 15.61
C ILE A 140 -9.07 -12.89 16.52
N GLY A 141 -9.00 -12.73 17.85
CA GLY A 141 -9.27 -13.78 18.84
C GLY A 141 -10.70 -14.32 18.84
N ASN A 142 -11.62 -13.66 18.13
CA ASN A 142 -12.99 -14.16 17.95
C ASN A 142 -13.06 -15.47 17.13
N ILE A 143 -12.03 -15.83 16.35
CA ILE A 143 -11.95 -17.11 15.65
C ILE A 143 -11.64 -18.29 16.58
N ASN A 144 -11.26 -18.02 17.83
CA ASN A 144 -10.63 -19.04 18.65
C ASN A 144 -11.52 -20.27 18.89
N GLY A 145 -12.83 -20.08 19.07
CA GLY A 145 -13.76 -21.21 19.20
C GLY A 145 -13.86 -22.11 17.96
N LYS A 146 -13.38 -21.66 16.79
CA LYS A 146 -13.27 -22.48 15.57
C LYS A 146 -11.90 -23.10 15.38
N MET A 147 -10.88 -22.51 15.99
CA MET A 147 -9.49 -22.95 15.88
C MET A 147 -9.01 -23.76 17.08
N GLU A 148 -9.78 -23.82 18.17
CA GLU A 148 -9.47 -24.57 19.38
C GLU A 148 -9.21 -26.06 19.07
N MET A 149 -8.10 -26.57 19.62
CA MET A 149 -7.60 -27.91 19.41
C MET A 149 -7.39 -28.64 20.73
N VAL A 150 -7.34 -29.97 20.64
CA VAL A 150 -6.95 -30.85 21.73
C VAL A 150 -5.90 -31.84 21.21
N VAL A 151 -4.93 -32.14 22.08
CA VAL A 151 -3.91 -33.15 21.85
C VAL A 151 -4.28 -34.40 22.65
N ASP A 152 -4.25 -35.56 22.01
CA ASP A 152 -4.43 -36.83 22.69
C ASP A 152 -3.11 -37.28 23.35
N ASP A 153 -3.12 -37.49 24.67
CA ASP A 153 -1.91 -37.77 25.46
C ASP A 153 -1.21 -39.10 25.08
N ASP A 154 -1.94 -40.07 24.53
CA ASP A 154 -1.42 -41.40 24.20
C ASP A 154 -0.89 -41.46 22.75
N THR A 155 -1.61 -40.82 21.83
CA THR A 155 -1.35 -40.90 20.39
C THR A 155 -0.67 -39.66 19.82
N GLN A 156 -0.67 -38.55 20.56
CA GLN A 156 -0.23 -37.22 20.12
C GLN A 156 -1.03 -36.67 18.94
N ALA A 157 -2.22 -37.22 18.68
CA ALA A 157 -3.09 -36.74 17.62
C ALA A 157 -3.65 -35.36 18.00
N ILE A 158 -3.59 -34.42 17.06
CA ILE A 158 -4.09 -33.06 17.25
C ILE A 158 -5.39 -32.92 16.46
N THR A 159 -6.47 -32.67 17.16
CA THR A 159 -7.81 -32.57 16.57
C THR A 159 -8.49 -31.29 17.02
N TYR A 160 -9.38 -30.77 16.18
CA TYR A 160 -10.23 -29.66 16.57
C TYR A 160 -11.22 -30.09 17.64
N VAL A 161 -11.40 -29.28 18.68
CA VAL A 161 -12.43 -29.52 19.71
C VAL A 161 -13.82 -29.51 19.07
N ASP A 162 -14.07 -28.58 18.15
CA ASP A 162 -15.27 -28.55 17.33
C ASP A 162 -15.18 -29.57 16.18
N GLY A 163 -15.84 -30.72 16.37
CA GLY A 163 -16.04 -31.75 15.35
C GLY A 163 -15.02 -32.89 15.34
N GLY A 164 -13.92 -32.81 16.10
CA GLY A 164 -12.95 -33.90 16.26
C GLY A 164 -12.16 -34.24 14.99
N ALA A 165 -12.20 -33.39 13.96
CA ALA A 165 -11.43 -33.58 12.75
C ALA A 165 -9.94 -33.31 13.00
N GLN A 166 -9.06 -33.92 12.20
CA GLN A 166 -7.63 -33.62 12.18
C GLN A 166 -7.41 -32.10 12.06
N ALA A 167 -6.53 -31.56 12.92
CA ALA A 167 -6.37 -30.13 13.10
C ALA A 167 -5.39 -29.50 12.09
N ASP A 168 -5.75 -29.58 10.81
CA ASP A 168 -5.02 -28.95 9.71
C ASP A 168 -5.44 -27.50 9.52
N TYR A 169 -4.49 -26.59 9.29
CA TYR A 169 -4.82 -25.21 8.97
C TYR A 169 -3.91 -24.59 7.93
N SER A 170 -4.39 -23.51 7.32
CA SER A 170 -3.60 -22.63 6.46
C SER A 170 -3.89 -21.17 6.75
N ILE A 171 -2.86 -20.34 6.61
CA ILE A 171 -2.91 -18.89 6.79
C ILE A 171 -2.36 -18.28 5.50
N SER A 172 -3.11 -17.39 4.85
CA SER A 172 -2.67 -16.63 3.67
C SER A 172 -2.79 -15.15 3.95
N LEU A 173 -1.83 -14.37 3.48
CA LEU A 173 -1.90 -12.91 3.50
C LEU A 173 -0.90 -12.27 2.53
N TRP A 174 -1.11 -10.99 2.25
CA TRP A 174 -0.19 -10.15 1.50
C TRP A 174 0.52 -9.17 2.44
N LEU A 175 1.84 -9.03 2.26
CA LEU A 175 2.69 -8.13 3.05
C LEU A 175 3.48 -7.19 2.15
N LYS A 176 3.67 -5.96 2.61
CA LYS A 176 4.61 -5.00 2.04
C LYS A 176 5.50 -4.45 3.15
N PRO A 177 6.63 -5.11 3.46
CA PRO A 177 7.40 -4.81 4.66
C PRO A 177 8.17 -3.48 4.56
N ASP A 178 8.27 -2.78 5.69
CA ASP A 178 9.12 -1.61 5.90
C ASP A 178 10.15 -1.87 7.02
N TYR A 179 11.27 -2.49 6.65
CA TYR A 179 12.35 -2.81 7.59
C TYR A 179 12.99 -1.58 8.25
N ALA A 180 12.86 -0.38 7.65
CA ALA A 180 13.41 0.84 8.22
C ALA A 180 12.57 1.33 9.40
N ALA A 181 11.26 1.06 9.40
CA ALA A 181 10.33 1.40 10.46
C ALA A 181 10.23 0.32 11.57
N MET A 182 10.68 -0.91 11.33
CA MET A 182 10.76 -1.95 12.37
C MET A 182 11.69 -1.49 13.50
N ASN A 183 11.21 -1.53 14.75
CA ASN A 183 12.00 -1.10 15.91
C ASN A 183 12.98 -2.18 16.40
N ASP A 184 12.56 -3.44 16.35
CA ASP A 184 13.31 -4.59 16.84
C ASP A 184 14.08 -5.31 15.71
N ASP A 185 14.92 -6.29 16.08
CA ASP A 185 15.72 -7.07 15.12
C ASP A 185 14.86 -8.05 14.28
N TYR A 186 13.63 -8.28 14.71
CA TYR A 186 12.61 -9.06 14.04
C TYR A 186 11.23 -8.51 14.43
N ALA A 187 10.22 -8.84 13.62
CA ALA A 187 8.86 -8.43 13.87
C ALA A 187 7.88 -9.52 13.43
N PHE A 188 6.76 -9.66 14.13
CA PHE A 188 5.74 -10.66 13.84
C PHE A 188 4.48 -10.03 13.26
N PHE A 189 4.03 -10.59 12.14
CA PHE A 189 2.81 -10.14 11.45
C PHE A 189 1.61 -11.02 11.79
N PHE A 190 1.83 -12.22 12.29
CA PHE A 190 0.80 -13.14 12.74
C PHE A 190 1.28 -13.83 14.02
N SER A 191 0.45 -13.81 15.06
CA SER A 191 0.76 -14.47 16.33
C SER A 191 -0.47 -15.17 16.91
N SER A 192 -0.29 -16.43 17.28
CA SER A 192 -1.08 -17.13 18.28
C SER A 192 -0.21 -17.34 19.51
N ASN A 193 -0.64 -16.81 20.65
CA ASN A 193 0.09 -16.82 21.91
C ASN A 193 -0.80 -17.36 23.04
N ASN A 194 -0.18 -17.81 24.13
CA ASN A 194 -0.88 -18.14 25.36
C ASN A 194 -0.09 -17.71 26.59
N CYS A 195 -0.57 -16.68 27.31
CA CYS A 195 0.06 -16.18 28.53
C CYS A 195 -0.46 -16.85 29.83
N GLY A 196 -1.38 -17.81 29.71
CA GLY A 196 -2.13 -18.38 30.82
C GLY A 196 -1.50 -19.63 31.44
N ASP A 197 -0.41 -20.13 30.86
CA ASP A 197 0.20 -21.39 31.29
C ASP A 197 0.87 -21.28 32.66
N ALA A 198 0.46 -22.15 33.57
CA ALA A 198 0.98 -22.16 34.93
C ALA A 198 2.46 -22.54 34.95
N GLY A 199 3.30 -21.70 35.56
CA GLY A 199 4.74 -21.94 35.67
C GLY A 199 5.57 -21.36 34.52
N HIS A 200 4.92 -20.67 33.58
CA HIS A 200 5.55 -20.06 32.42
C HIS A 200 5.46 -18.53 32.51
N SER A 201 6.58 -17.83 32.30
CA SER A 201 6.63 -16.36 32.28
C SER A 201 6.37 -15.77 30.89
N ASP A 202 6.53 -16.60 29.87
CA ASP A 202 6.51 -16.17 28.47
C ASP A 202 5.22 -16.67 27.82
N CYS A 203 4.71 -15.97 26.80
CA CYS A 203 3.46 -16.35 26.13
C CYS A 203 3.66 -17.17 24.84
N ASN A 204 4.92 -17.38 24.44
CA ASN A 204 5.35 -18.04 23.22
C ASN A 204 5.82 -19.48 23.42
N ASN A 205 5.83 -19.97 24.65
CA ASN A 205 6.83 -20.94 25.07
C ASN A 205 6.52 -22.41 24.86
N GLU A 206 5.33 -22.82 24.41
CA GLU A 206 5.11 -24.26 24.21
C GLU A 206 4.25 -24.71 23.02
N ARG A 207 3.46 -23.85 22.33
CA ARG A 207 2.31 -24.36 21.53
C ARG A 207 1.82 -23.49 20.38
N GLY A 208 1.82 -22.17 20.57
CA GLY A 208 1.37 -21.23 19.57
C GLY A 208 2.32 -21.16 18.37
N ILE A 209 1.89 -20.44 17.33
CA ILE A 209 2.74 -20.14 16.18
C ILE A 209 2.81 -18.63 16.00
N VAL A 210 4.03 -18.13 15.87
CA VAL A 210 4.29 -16.75 15.46
C VAL A 210 5.04 -16.76 14.13
N ILE A 211 4.60 -15.90 13.21
CA ILE A 211 5.15 -15.80 11.85
C ILE A 211 5.53 -14.34 11.61
N GLY A 212 6.79 -14.14 11.22
CA GLY A 212 7.41 -12.84 11.20
C GLY A 212 8.52 -12.71 10.17
N LEU A 213 9.25 -11.61 10.29
CA LEU A 213 10.34 -11.21 9.44
C LEU A 213 11.52 -10.75 10.28
N ARG A 214 12.72 -11.07 9.83
CA ARG A 214 13.96 -10.53 10.38
C ARG A 214 14.33 -9.20 9.72
N LYS A 215 14.84 -8.26 10.50
CA LYS A 215 15.29 -6.95 10.02
C LYS A 215 16.67 -6.99 9.35
N ASP A 216 17.56 -7.87 9.83
CA ASP A 216 18.95 -7.93 9.40
C ASP A 216 19.15 -8.53 8.00
N ASN A 217 18.34 -9.54 7.65
CA ASN A 217 18.45 -10.28 6.39
C ASN A 217 17.13 -10.35 5.61
N SER A 218 16.04 -9.80 6.13
CA SER A 218 14.71 -9.78 5.49
C SER A 218 14.10 -11.17 5.27
N TYR A 219 14.56 -12.18 5.99
CA TYR A 219 14.05 -13.55 5.89
C TYR A 219 12.74 -13.70 6.66
N LEU A 220 11.88 -14.57 6.15
CA LEU A 220 10.72 -15.07 6.90
C LEU A 220 11.21 -15.92 8.06
N ARG A 221 10.55 -15.74 9.21
CA ARG A 221 10.81 -16.46 10.45
C ARG A 221 9.51 -17.07 10.95
N ILE A 222 9.61 -18.29 11.45
CA ILE A 222 8.56 -18.93 12.24
C ILE A 222 9.14 -19.29 13.59
N TRP A 223 8.34 -19.18 14.64
CA TRP A 223 8.64 -19.77 15.94
C TRP A 223 7.40 -20.48 16.49
N HIS A 224 7.60 -21.73 16.92
CA HIS A 224 6.65 -22.55 17.67
C HIS A 224 7.42 -23.44 18.67
N SER A 225 6.70 -24.40 19.25
CA SER A 225 7.18 -25.38 20.24
C SER A 225 8.51 -26.07 19.92
N ASP A 226 8.76 -26.34 18.65
CA ASP A 226 9.91 -27.13 18.20
C ASP A 226 11.13 -26.25 17.86
N GLY A 227 11.00 -24.93 17.95
CA GLY A 227 12.08 -23.95 17.80
C GLY A 227 11.79 -22.85 16.78
N GLU A 228 12.82 -22.04 16.51
CA GLU A 228 12.77 -21.04 15.44
C GLU A 228 13.27 -21.63 14.11
N VAL A 229 12.64 -21.23 13.01
CA VAL A 229 13.07 -21.55 11.65
C VAL A 229 13.10 -20.28 10.80
N ASP A 230 14.27 -19.98 10.23
CA ASP A 230 14.46 -18.91 9.26
C ASP A 230 14.53 -19.48 7.84
N TYR A 231 13.79 -18.87 6.92
CA TYR A 231 13.77 -19.26 5.52
C TYR A 231 14.68 -18.36 4.68
N ASN A 232 15.68 -18.95 4.04
CA ASN A 232 16.84 -18.27 3.46
C ASN A 232 16.58 -17.50 2.14
N GLN A 233 15.45 -16.81 2.04
CA GLN A 233 15.11 -15.93 0.93
C GLN A 233 14.60 -14.59 1.48
N ALA A 234 15.29 -13.52 1.09
CA ALA A 234 14.94 -12.16 1.48
C ALA A 234 13.66 -11.68 0.77
N LEU A 235 12.75 -11.09 1.54
CA LEU A 235 11.64 -10.32 1.01
C LEU A 235 12.11 -8.88 0.78
N SER A 236 11.92 -8.37 -0.44
CA SER A 236 12.30 -6.99 -0.73
C SER A 236 11.39 -6.00 0.01
N ALA A 237 12.00 -4.99 0.62
CA ALA A 237 11.30 -3.86 1.24
C ALA A 237 10.40 -3.14 0.22
N ASP A 238 9.31 -2.53 0.71
CA ASP A 238 8.40 -1.68 -0.08
C ASP A 238 7.82 -2.37 -1.34
N ALA A 239 7.76 -3.71 -1.35
CA ALA A 239 7.14 -4.51 -2.41
C ALA A 239 6.15 -5.50 -1.81
N TRP A 240 5.04 -5.73 -2.52
CA TRP A 240 4.03 -6.72 -2.12
C TRP A 240 4.55 -8.14 -2.31
N HIS A 241 4.42 -8.95 -1.26
CA HIS A 241 4.70 -10.38 -1.25
C HIS A 241 3.48 -11.14 -0.75
N HIS A 242 3.17 -12.25 -1.40
CA HIS A 242 2.14 -13.18 -0.93
C HIS A 242 2.81 -14.26 -0.08
N VAL A 243 2.36 -14.42 1.16
CA VAL A 243 2.89 -15.41 2.09
C VAL A 243 1.76 -16.35 2.48
N VAL A 244 2.01 -17.66 2.37
CA VAL A 244 1.09 -18.69 2.85
C VAL A 244 1.84 -19.63 3.77
N TYR A 245 1.27 -19.90 4.93
CA TYR A 245 1.68 -20.98 5.82
C TYR A 245 0.63 -22.08 5.83
N THR A 246 1.04 -23.34 5.74
CA THR A 246 0.14 -24.49 5.87
C THR A 246 0.70 -25.45 6.89
N ARG A 247 -0.15 -25.99 7.77
CA ARG A 247 0.20 -26.95 8.80
C ARG A 247 -0.66 -28.19 8.67
N SER A 248 -0.02 -29.36 8.62
CA SER A 248 -0.70 -30.66 8.68
C SER A 248 -0.45 -31.39 10.00
N ALA A 249 -1.53 -31.88 10.62
CA ALA A 249 -1.51 -32.75 11.79
C ALA A 249 -1.60 -34.25 11.42
N ALA A 250 -1.38 -34.61 10.16
CA ALA A 250 -1.57 -35.99 9.65
C ALA A 250 -0.61 -37.02 10.28
N ASN A 251 0.52 -36.56 10.80
CA ASN A 251 1.52 -37.38 11.48
C ASN A 251 1.59 -36.96 12.95
N PRO A 252 0.86 -37.64 13.85
CA PRO A 252 0.88 -37.33 15.29
C PRO A 252 2.31 -37.26 15.85
N GLY A 253 2.61 -36.19 16.59
CA GLY A 253 3.96 -35.93 17.13
C GLY A 253 5.01 -35.47 16.13
N ALA A 254 4.69 -35.43 14.83
CA ALA A 254 5.58 -35.02 13.76
C ALA A 254 4.81 -34.28 12.66
N GLY A 255 3.98 -33.30 13.05
CA GLY A 255 3.25 -32.46 12.11
C GLY A 255 4.18 -31.76 11.11
N GLU A 256 3.62 -31.33 9.97
CA GLU A 256 4.39 -30.74 8.87
C GLU A 256 3.93 -29.31 8.60
N GLY A 257 4.85 -28.35 8.71
CA GLY A 257 4.68 -26.96 8.32
C GLY A 257 5.26 -26.70 6.93
N LYS A 258 4.58 -25.92 6.09
CA LYS A 258 5.12 -25.44 4.81
C LYS A 258 4.87 -23.96 4.67
N ILE A 259 5.89 -23.22 4.25
CA ILE A 259 5.77 -21.80 3.92
C ILE A 259 5.99 -21.60 2.43
N TYR A 260 5.13 -20.77 1.85
CA TYR A 260 5.15 -20.40 0.45
C TYR A 260 5.34 -18.89 0.34
N LEU A 261 6.13 -18.49 -0.64
CA LEU A 261 6.38 -17.10 -0.98
C LEU A 261 6.07 -16.90 -2.45
N ASN A 262 5.18 -15.97 -2.77
CA ASN A 262 4.82 -15.58 -4.12
C ASN A 262 4.42 -16.79 -5.00
N GLY A 263 3.54 -17.65 -4.47
CA GLY A 263 3.04 -18.81 -5.20
C GLY A 263 4.00 -20.02 -5.28
N ALA A 264 5.19 -19.94 -4.68
CA ALA A 264 6.18 -21.01 -4.71
C ALA A 264 6.50 -21.52 -3.29
N LEU A 265 6.77 -22.83 -3.16
CA LEU A 265 7.24 -23.41 -1.91
C LEU A 265 8.61 -22.83 -1.58
N LEU A 266 8.71 -22.15 -0.43
CA LEU A 266 9.96 -21.59 0.05
C LEU A 266 10.68 -22.59 0.96
N GLY A 267 9.94 -23.31 1.81
CA GLY A 267 10.51 -24.37 2.63
C GLY A 267 9.48 -25.19 3.39
N THR A 268 9.96 -26.26 3.99
CA THR A 268 9.19 -27.18 4.82
C THR A 268 9.83 -27.26 6.19
N ASP A 269 9.04 -27.05 7.22
CA ASP A 269 9.34 -27.45 8.57
C ASP A 269 8.78 -28.85 8.81
N ASN A 270 9.65 -29.80 9.11
CA ASN A 270 9.26 -31.20 9.26
C ASN A 270 8.74 -31.52 10.68
N LEU A 271 8.80 -30.58 11.62
CA LEU A 271 8.30 -30.76 12.98
C LEU A 271 7.51 -29.52 13.39
N ASP A 272 6.23 -29.44 13.02
CA ASP A 272 5.29 -28.45 13.55
C ASP A 272 4.10 -29.11 14.26
N ASN A 273 4.22 -29.18 15.59
CA ASN A 273 3.18 -29.69 16.48
C ASN A 273 2.38 -28.57 17.18
N SER A 274 2.36 -27.36 16.60
CA SER A 274 1.58 -26.25 17.15
C SER A 274 0.09 -26.58 17.31
N TRP A 275 -0.53 -26.06 18.36
CA TRP A 275 -1.94 -26.25 18.66
C TRP A 275 -2.47 -25.15 19.56
N PHE A 276 -3.78 -24.91 19.52
CA PHE A 276 -4.40 -23.72 20.11
C PHE A 276 -5.39 -24.08 21.21
N LYS A 277 -5.29 -23.40 22.35
CA LYS A 277 -6.20 -23.59 23.49
C LYS A 277 -7.50 -22.80 23.36
N SER A 278 -8.41 -23.02 24.30
CA SER A 278 -9.61 -22.21 24.42
C SER A 278 -9.27 -20.77 24.85
N ALA A 279 -10.17 -19.82 24.55
CA ALA A 279 -9.98 -18.41 24.94
C ALA A 279 -10.04 -18.26 26.46
N ALA A 280 -10.81 -19.13 27.13
CA ALA A 280 -10.90 -19.19 28.58
C ALA A 280 -9.58 -19.61 29.23
N GLU A 281 -8.74 -20.34 28.49
CA GLU A 281 -7.39 -20.74 28.91
C GLU A 281 -6.31 -19.78 28.40
N GLY A 282 -6.70 -18.58 27.96
CA GLY A 282 -5.76 -17.50 27.66
C GLY A 282 -5.12 -17.54 26.28
N GLU A 283 -5.71 -18.27 25.33
CA GLU A 283 -5.28 -18.23 23.92
C GLU A 283 -5.62 -16.87 23.31
N LEU A 284 -4.65 -16.29 22.62
CA LEU A 284 -4.68 -14.94 22.05
C LEU A 284 -4.26 -14.99 20.59
N TRP A 285 -4.97 -14.26 19.73
CA TRP A 285 -4.65 -14.20 18.31
C TRP A 285 -4.58 -12.76 17.82
N HIS A 286 -3.45 -12.40 17.21
CA HIS A 286 -3.18 -11.05 16.75
C HIS A 286 -2.50 -11.02 15.39
N LEU A 287 -2.72 -9.92 14.68
CA LEU A 287 -1.89 -9.53 13.54
C LEU A 287 -1.07 -8.28 13.90
N GLY A 288 0.14 -8.23 13.34
CA GLY A 288 1.02 -7.06 13.39
C GLY A 288 1.82 -6.86 14.68
N ALA A 289 1.67 -7.74 15.67
CA ALA A 289 2.44 -7.68 16.90
C ALA A 289 2.52 -9.04 17.58
N ASP A 290 3.54 -9.22 18.40
CA ASP A 290 3.71 -10.38 19.27
C ASP A 290 3.42 -10.05 20.74
N ILE A 291 3.43 -11.08 21.57
CA ILE A 291 3.27 -11.00 23.01
C ILE A 291 4.31 -11.92 23.67
N ASP A 292 5.36 -11.33 24.26
CA ASP A 292 6.37 -12.11 24.97
C ASP A 292 6.03 -12.34 26.45
N ALA A 293 5.53 -11.33 27.17
CA ALA A 293 5.25 -11.41 28.60
C ALA A 293 4.06 -10.57 29.04
N GLY A 294 3.05 -11.21 29.64
CA GLY A 294 1.76 -10.56 29.94
C GLY A 294 1.06 -10.09 28.67
N PRO A 295 -0.01 -9.28 28.71
CA PRO A 295 -0.73 -8.86 27.50
C PRO A 295 -0.08 -7.67 26.76
N THR A 296 1.23 -7.44 26.94
CA THR A 296 1.94 -6.32 26.33
C THR A 296 2.40 -6.66 24.92
N LYS A 297 2.14 -5.78 23.97
CA LYS A 297 2.52 -5.93 22.56
C LYS A 297 4.00 -5.58 22.36
N SER A 298 4.71 -6.41 21.62
CA SER A 298 6.13 -6.31 21.32
C SER A 298 6.44 -6.84 19.91
N GLU A 299 7.68 -6.69 19.43
CA GLU A 299 8.14 -7.17 18.11
C GLU A 299 7.20 -6.78 16.95
N ASN A 300 6.82 -5.51 16.91
CA ASN A 300 5.73 -5.03 16.08
C ASN A 300 6.11 -4.96 14.60
N TYR A 301 5.22 -5.45 13.74
CA TYR A 301 5.37 -5.38 12.29
C TYR A 301 5.32 -3.94 11.81
N ALA A 302 6.09 -3.65 10.76
CA ALA A 302 6.05 -2.37 10.06
C ALA A 302 5.90 -2.61 8.55
N GLY A 303 4.98 -1.89 7.94
CA GLY A 303 4.63 -2.04 6.52
C GLY A 303 3.13 -2.17 6.30
N CYS A 304 2.74 -2.63 5.11
CA CYS A 304 1.33 -2.89 4.80
C CYS A 304 0.99 -4.39 4.93
N MET A 305 -0.26 -4.69 5.28
CA MET A 305 -0.84 -6.03 5.30
C MET A 305 -2.22 -6.00 4.67
N ASP A 306 -2.53 -7.04 3.92
CA ASP A 306 -3.79 -7.15 3.20
C ASP A 306 -4.23 -8.61 3.03
N GLU A 307 -5.50 -8.84 2.72
CA GLU A 307 -6.02 -10.13 2.23
C GLU A 307 -5.74 -11.32 3.18
N VAL A 308 -6.00 -11.15 4.47
CA VAL A 308 -5.69 -12.15 5.50
C VAL A 308 -6.80 -13.20 5.57
N ALA A 309 -6.48 -14.46 5.33
CA ALA A 309 -7.45 -15.55 5.34
C ALA A 309 -6.91 -16.80 6.08
N ILE A 310 -7.81 -17.48 6.79
CA ILE A 310 -7.49 -18.68 7.59
C ILE A 310 -8.43 -19.82 7.22
N TRP A 311 -7.89 -21.01 6.96
CA TRP A 311 -8.65 -22.23 6.66
C TRP A 311 -8.38 -23.32 7.69
N ARG A 312 -9.37 -24.19 7.93
CA ARG A 312 -9.22 -25.51 8.61
C ARG A 312 -8.89 -26.61 7.61
N ALA A 313 -7.88 -26.37 6.77
CA ALA A 313 -7.39 -27.31 5.79
C ALA A 313 -5.95 -26.95 5.39
N VAL A 314 -5.20 -27.93 4.91
CA VAL A 314 -3.94 -27.71 4.19
C VAL A 314 -4.26 -27.27 2.76
N LEU A 315 -3.87 -26.05 2.39
CA LEU A 315 -3.95 -25.59 1.01
C LEU A 315 -2.90 -26.31 0.15
N GLY A 316 -3.32 -26.75 -1.04
CA GLY A 316 -2.41 -27.32 -2.02
C GLY A 316 -1.61 -26.24 -2.75
N LEU A 317 -0.51 -26.62 -3.41
CA LEU A 317 0.29 -25.68 -4.21
C LEU A 317 -0.55 -24.97 -5.30
N SER A 318 -1.54 -25.64 -5.89
CA SER A 318 -2.45 -25.02 -6.87
C SER A 318 -3.31 -23.92 -6.27
N ASP A 319 -3.76 -24.10 -5.03
CA ASP A 319 -4.58 -23.12 -4.31
C ASP A 319 -3.72 -21.89 -3.97
N VAL A 320 -2.51 -22.13 -3.45
CA VAL A 320 -1.51 -21.09 -3.17
C VAL A 320 -1.15 -20.31 -4.44
N GLN A 321 -0.92 -21.00 -5.56
CA GLN A 321 -0.67 -20.35 -6.85
C GLN A 321 -1.87 -19.56 -7.34
N THR A 322 -3.10 -20.03 -7.09
CA THR A 322 -4.31 -19.30 -7.46
C THR A 322 -4.39 -17.98 -6.69
N LEU A 323 -4.23 -18.01 -5.37
CA LEU A 323 -4.20 -16.81 -4.52
C LEU A 323 -3.14 -15.80 -4.99
N TYR A 324 -1.94 -16.28 -5.32
CA TYR A 324 -0.86 -15.41 -5.81
C TYR A 324 -1.14 -14.82 -7.21
N ILE A 325 -1.54 -15.65 -8.17
CA ILE A 325 -1.69 -15.25 -9.58
C ILE A 325 -2.90 -14.33 -9.77
N GLN A 326 -4.00 -14.61 -9.07
CA GLN A 326 -5.20 -13.78 -9.14
C GLN A 326 -4.98 -12.45 -8.39
N GLY A 327 -4.10 -12.44 -7.39
CA GLY A 327 -3.73 -11.23 -6.66
C GLY A 327 -4.77 -10.85 -5.59
N LYS A 328 -4.67 -9.61 -5.11
CA LYS A 328 -5.47 -9.11 -3.98
C LYS A 328 -6.93 -8.86 -4.29
N SER A 329 -7.32 -8.81 -5.57
CA SER A 329 -8.72 -8.65 -5.98
C SER A 329 -9.46 -9.99 -6.16
N PHE A 330 -8.86 -11.10 -5.73
CA PHE A 330 -9.45 -12.42 -5.86
C PHE A 330 -10.57 -12.63 -4.84
N ASP A 331 -11.76 -12.99 -5.32
CA ASP A 331 -12.91 -13.29 -4.45
C ASP A 331 -12.73 -14.65 -3.73
N ILE A 332 -11.99 -14.62 -2.62
CA ILE A 332 -11.73 -15.78 -1.76
C ILE A 332 -13.04 -16.36 -1.21
N ALA A 333 -13.98 -15.51 -0.81
CA ALA A 333 -15.23 -15.93 -0.21
C ALA A 333 -16.08 -16.79 -1.17
N THR A 334 -16.13 -16.42 -2.45
CA THR A 334 -16.88 -17.18 -3.45
C THR A 334 -16.11 -18.40 -3.95
N HIS A 335 -14.79 -18.29 -4.15
CA HIS A 335 -14.02 -19.31 -4.87
C HIS A 335 -13.21 -20.27 -3.99
N MET A 336 -13.00 -19.93 -2.72
CA MET A 336 -12.19 -20.71 -1.77
C MET A 336 -12.84 -20.82 -0.37
N SER A 337 -14.17 -20.82 -0.28
CA SER A 337 -14.92 -20.90 0.98
C SER A 337 -14.89 -22.26 1.70
N THR A 338 -14.43 -23.33 1.04
CA THR A 338 -14.40 -24.66 1.68
C THR A 338 -13.41 -24.66 2.83
N ASN A 339 -13.91 -24.94 4.05
CA ASN A 339 -13.15 -24.88 5.30
C ASN A 339 -12.53 -23.49 5.62
N LEU A 340 -12.96 -22.43 4.94
CA LEU A 340 -12.57 -21.06 5.27
C LEU A 340 -13.18 -20.69 6.62
N VAL A 341 -12.34 -20.21 7.55
CA VAL A 341 -12.73 -19.79 8.89
C VAL A 341 -13.08 -18.31 8.90
N ALA A 342 -12.15 -17.49 8.45
CA ALA A 342 -12.27 -16.04 8.40
C ALA A 342 -11.44 -15.49 7.26
N TYR A 343 -11.87 -14.35 6.73
CA TYR A 343 -11.16 -13.61 5.69
C TYR A 343 -11.36 -12.10 5.93
N TRP A 344 -10.27 -11.34 5.98
CA TRP A 344 -10.28 -9.90 6.14
C TRP A 344 -9.52 -9.27 4.97
N ASP A 345 -10.28 -8.60 4.09
CA ASP A 345 -9.78 -7.87 2.92
C ASP A 345 -9.15 -6.52 3.28
N PHE A 346 -9.38 -6.03 4.50
CA PHE A 346 -8.94 -4.71 4.95
C PHE A 346 -9.19 -3.55 3.98
N ASP A 347 -10.24 -3.67 3.15
CA ASP A 347 -10.65 -2.69 2.15
C ASP A 347 -11.45 -1.54 2.82
N ASN A 348 -10.77 -0.87 3.75
CA ASN A 348 -11.33 0.17 4.63
C ASN A 348 -12.42 -0.35 5.60
N THR A 349 -12.40 -1.66 5.89
CA THR A 349 -13.25 -2.29 6.90
C THR A 349 -12.48 -3.36 7.68
N SER A 350 -12.97 -3.71 8.87
CA SER A 350 -12.48 -4.86 9.64
C SER A 350 -13.47 -6.03 9.61
N ASN A 351 -14.38 -6.04 8.63
CA ASN A 351 -15.40 -7.07 8.52
C ASN A 351 -14.81 -8.39 8.04
N ASP A 352 -15.41 -9.49 8.49
CA ASP A 352 -15.10 -10.80 7.96
C ASP A 352 -15.84 -11.03 6.64
N GLY A 353 -15.07 -11.00 5.54
CA GLY A 353 -15.51 -11.27 4.17
C GLY A 353 -15.84 -12.73 3.91
N SER A 354 -15.48 -13.68 4.78
CA SER A 354 -15.84 -15.09 4.61
C SER A 354 -17.34 -15.37 4.79
N GLY A 355 -18.06 -14.45 5.45
CA GLY A 355 -19.47 -14.61 5.80
C GLY A 355 -19.71 -15.43 7.08
N ASN A 356 -18.67 -15.79 7.82
CA ASN A 356 -18.78 -16.58 9.06
C ASN A 356 -18.98 -15.73 10.32
N GLY A 357 -18.83 -14.40 10.22
CA GLY A 357 -19.17 -13.45 11.28
C GLY A 357 -18.03 -13.15 12.25
N PHE A 358 -16.78 -13.36 11.83
CA PHE A 358 -15.59 -13.14 12.66
C PHE A 358 -14.90 -11.79 12.38
N SER A 359 -15.64 -10.67 12.35
CA SER A 359 -15.05 -9.34 12.15
C SER A 359 -13.95 -9.02 13.16
N SER A 360 -12.80 -8.53 12.69
CA SER A 360 -11.64 -8.22 13.52
C SER A 360 -11.74 -6.84 14.19
N THR A 361 -10.87 -6.59 15.17
CA THR A 361 -10.75 -5.27 15.83
C THR A 361 -9.38 -4.66 15.56
N VAL A 362 -9.33 -3.61 14.75
CA VAL A 362 -8.11 -2.87 14.42
C VAL A 362 -7.82 -1.81 15.47
N THR A 363 -6.60 -1.79 16.00
CA THR A 363 -6.12 -0.78 16.96
C THR A 363 -4.85 -0.13 16.43
N GLY A 364 -4.79 1.20 16.39
CA GLY A 364 -3.61 1.99 15.97
C GLY A 364 -3.38 2.01 14.46
N ALA A 365 -3.33 0.83 13.82
CA ALA A 365 -3.08 0.66 12.40
C ALA A 365 -4.09 1.42 11.53
N ILE A 366 -3.63 1.90 10.38
CA ILE A 366 -4.36 2.87 9.56
C ILE A 366 -4.62 2.30 8.17
N TYR A 367 -5.85 2.45 7.66
CA TYR A 367 -6.14 2.12 6.27
C TYR A 367 -5.37 3.04 5.30
N THR A 368 -4.67 2.43 4.35
CA THR A 368 -3.88 3.09 3.31
C THR A 368 -4.32 2.60 1.94
N GLY A 369 -4.51 3.50 0.99
CA GLY A 369 -4.72 3.13 -0.42
C GLY A 369 -3.40 2.79 -1.12
N TYR A 370 -3.44 1.98 -2.18
CA TYR A 370 -2.26 1.56 -2.94
C TYR A 370 -2.48 1.50 -4.46
#